data_AF-A0A196LC33-F1
#
_entry.id   AF-A0A196LC33-F1
#
_cell.length_a   1.000
_cell.length_b   1.000
_cell.length_c   1.000
_cell.angle_alpha   90.00
_cell.angle_beta   90.00
_cell.angle_gamma   90.00
#
_symmetry.space_group_name_H-M   'P 1'
#
loop_
_entity.id
_entity.type
_entity.pdbx_description
1 polymer ?
#
loop_
_entity_poly.entity_id
_entity_poly.type
_entity_poly.pdbx_seq_one_letter_code
_entity_poly.pdbx_strand_id
1 'polypeptide(L)'
;MSEWFERMLGFVAAALGLVTLPDATALGVAIALVALTVLTLALVLSPAPSSGGTSPHPLRAIDVSALLAQSDPDAAGHPRPRAPGVAVSA
;
A
#
# COMPACT_ATOMS: atom_id res chain seq x y z
N MET A 1 -17.44 -42.61 19.54
CA MET A 1 -18.89 -42.88 19.64
C MET A 1 -19.71 -41.76 19.02
N SER A 2 -19.42 -40.49 19.33
CA SER A 2 -20.12 -39.32 18.75
C SER A 2 -20.02 -39.23 17.22
N GLU A 3 -18.82 -39.35 16.64
CA GLU A 3 -18.65 -39.25 15.17
C GLU A 3 -19.46 -40.28 14.38
N TRP A 4 -19.57 -41.51 14.90
CA TRP A 4 -20.35 -42.54 14.24
C TRP A 4 -21.85 -42.21 14.28
N PHE A 5 -22.31 -41.68 15.41
CA PHE A 5 -23.71 -41.26 15.60
C PHE A 5 -24.06 -40.07 14.70
N GLU A 6 -23.16 -39.09 14.59
CA GLU A 6 -23.29 -37.94 13.69
C GLU A 6 -23.33 -38.37 12.22
N ARG A 7 -22.47 -39.32 11.82
CA ARG A 7 -22.45 -39.85 10.46
C ARG A 7 -23.75 -40.61 10.13
N MET A 8 -24.25 -41.41 11.08
CA MET A 8 -25.49 -42.17 10.94
C MET A 8 -26.70 -41.22 10.85
N LEU A 9 -26.75 -40.20 11.71
CA LEU A 9 -27.81 -39.19 11.70
C LEU A 9 -27.77 -38.34 10.42
N GLY A 10 -26.59 -37.96 9.94
CA GLY A 10 -26.41 -37.27 8.67
C GLY A 10 -26.88 -38.10 7.48
N PHE A 11 -26.61 -39.41 7.48
CA PHE A 11 -27.10 -40.33 6.46
C PHE A 11 -28.63 -40.47 6.49
N VAL A 12 -29.23 -40.61 7.67
CA VAL A 12 -30.69 -40.68 7.84
C VAL A 12 -31.35 -39.37 7.41
N ALA A 13 -30.81 -38.22 7.81
CA ALA A 13 -31.31 -36.92 7.38
C ALA A 13 -31.21 -36.75 5.86
N ALA A 14 -30.13 -37.22 5.22
CA ALA A 14 -29.99 -37.19 3.77
C ALA A 14 -30.97 -38.14 3.06
N ALA A 15 -31.17 -39.36 3.57
CA ALA A 15 -32.12 -40.33 3.02
C ALA A 15 -33.58 -39.86 3.13
N LEU A 16 -33.89 -39.10 4.19
CA LEU A 16 -35.19 -38.46 4.39
C LEU A 16 -35.34 -37.14 3.61
N GLY A 17 -34.30 -36.70 2.89
CA GLY A 17 -34.30 -35.44 2.15
C GLY A 17 -34.25 -34.18 3.02
N LEU A 18 -33.99 -34.30 4.32
CA LEU A 18 -33.77 -33.17 5.23
C LEU A 18 -32.44 -32.45 4.95
N VAL A 19 -31.47 -33.17 4.37
CA VAL A 19 -30.18 -32.61 3.95
C VAL A 19 -29.89 -33.08 2.53
N THR A 20 -29.79 -32.13 1.59
CA THR A 20 -29.34 -32.45 0.24
C THR A 20 -27.83 -32.71 0.26
N LEU A 21 -27.41 -33.92 -0.09
CA LEU A 21 -26.02 -34.18 -0.46
C LEU A 21 -25.70 -33.33 -1.69
N PRO A 22 -24.77 -32.37 -1.62
CA PRO A 22 -24.46 -31.53 -2.76
C PRO A 22 -23.81 -32.40 -3.83
N ASP A 23 -24.34 -32.33 -5.05
CA ASP A 23 -23.69 -32.90 -6.22
C ASP A 23 -22.31 -32.24 -6.42
N ALA A 24 -21.39 -32.94 -7.08
CA ALA A 24 -20.02 -32.47 -7.32
C ALA A 24 -19.98 -31.10 -8.00
N THR A 25 -20.99 -30.81 -8.83
CA THR A 25 -21.21 -29.50 -9.46
C THR A 25 -21.50 -28.40 -8.44
N ALA A 26 -22.39 -28.64 -7.48
CA ALA A 26 -22.72 -27.70 -6.41
C ALA A 26 -21.53 -27.46 -5.47
N LEU A 27 -20.77 -28.50 -5.15
CA LEU A 27 -19.51 -28.37 -4.41
C LEU A 27 -18.48 -27.54 -5.17
N GLY A 28 -18.32 -27.78 -6.48
CA GLY A 28 -17.42 -27.01 -7.33
C GLY A 28 -17.78 -25.52 -7.37
N VAL A 29 -19.08 -25.20 -7.50
CA VAL A 29 -19.56 -23.80 -7.47
C VAL A 29 -19.30 -23.15 -6.11
N ALA A 30 -19.57 -23.85 -5.00
CA ALA A 30 -19.31 -23.33 -3.66
C ALA A 30 -17.81 -23.02 -3.46
N ILE A 31 -16.93 -23.93 -3.88
CA ILE A 31 -15.48 -23.74 -3.82
C ILE A 31 -15.05 -22.54 -4.68
N ALA A 32 -15.59 -22.42 -5.90
CA ALA A 32 -15.27 -21.31 -6.79
C ALA A 32 -15.69 -19.96 -6.19
N LEU A 33 -16.87 -19.89 -5.55
CA LEU A 33 -17.33 -18.70 -4.84
C LEU A 33 -16.43 -18.34 -3.67
N VAL A 34 -16.02 -19.32 -2.86
CA VAL A 34 -15.08 -19.10 -1.75
C VAL A 34 -13.71 -18.64 -2.26
N ALA A 35 -13.19 -19.26 -3.32
CA ALA A 35 -11.93 -18.84 -3.92
C ALA A 35 -12.01 -17.40 -4.46
N LEU A 36 -13.12 -17.04 -5.09
CA LEU A 36 -13.36 -15.69 -5.60
C LEU A 36 -13.44 -14.67 -4.46
N THR A 37 -14.15 -14.95 -3.36
CA THR A 37 -14.24 -14.04 -2.22
C THR A 37 -12.90 -13.86 -1.52
N VAL A 38 -12.11 -14.93 -1.39
CA VAL A 38 -10.74 -14.84 -0.85
C VAL A 38 -9.86 -14.01 -1.77
N LEU A 39 -9.95 -14.19 -3.09
CA LEU A 39 -9.20 -13.40 -4.07
C LEU A 39 -9.58 -11.91 -4.02
N THR A 40 -10.87 -11.59 -3.93
CA THR A 40 -11.31 -10.18 -3.83
C THR A 40 -10.85 -9.55 -2.54
N LEU A 41 -10.93 -10.27 -1.40
CA LEU A 41 -10.35 -9.79 -0.14
C LEU A 41 -8.83 -9.57 -0.27
N ALA A 42 -8.09 -10.52 -0.85
CA ALA A 42 -6.65 -10.40 -1.01
C ALA A 42 -6.26 -9.17 -1.84
N LEU A 43 -7.06 -8.83 -2.86
CA LEU A 43 -6.87 -7.62 -3.68
C LEU A 43 -7.22 -6.34 -2.91
N VAL A 44 -8.35 -6.33 -2.19
CA VAL A 44 -8.81 -5.16 -1.41
C VAL A 44 -7.88 -4.86 -0.24
N LEU A 45 -7.42 -5.90 0.46
CA LEU A 45 -6.50 -5.78 1.60
C LEU A 45 -5.03 -5.69 1.16
N SER A 46 -4.73 -5.85 -0.14
CA SER A 46 -3.36 -5.73 -0.63
C SER A 46 -2.89 -4.30 -0.42
N PRO A 47 -1.79 -4.07 0.34
CA PRO A 47 -1.24 -2.74 0.46
C PRO A 47 -0.80 -2.31 -0.94
N ALA A 48 -1.33 -1.18 -1.41
CA ALA A 48 -0.85 -0.57 -2.63
C ALA A 48 0.66 -0.33 -2.45
N PRO A 49 1.50 -0.63 -3.46
CA PRO A 49 2.89 -0.22 -3.41
C PRO A 49 2.88 1.28 -3.17
N SER A 50 3.60 1.75 -2.15
CA SER A 50 3.82 3.17 -1.98
C SER A 50 4.47 3.64 -3.28
N SER A 51 3.69 4.27 -4.16
CA SER A 51 4.24 5.09 -5.21
C SER A 51 5.03 6.12 -4.43
N GLY A 52 6.34 5.88 -4.30
CA GLY A 52 7.24 6.74 -3.56
C GLY A 52 7.00 8.12 -4.11
N GLY A 53 6.22 8.90 -3.36
CA GLY A 53 5.74 10.18 -3.84
C GLY A 53 6.97 10.91 -4.30
N THR A 54 6.90 11.50 -5.49
CA THR A 54 7.90 12.47 -5.91
C THR A 54 7.76 13.61 -4.90
N SER A 55 8.39 13.44 -3.73
CA SER A 55 8.45 14.51 -2.75
C SER A 55 9.12 15.63 -3.52
N PRO A 56 8.43 16.77 -3.73
CA PRO A 56 9.04 17.87 -4.45
C PRO A 56 10.39 18.12 -3.80
N HIS A 57 11.45 18.10 -4.60
CA HIS A 57 12.80 18.35 -4.09
C HIS A 57 12.70 19.59 -3.18
N PRO A 58 13.27 19.61 -1.96
CA PRO A 58 13.08 20.70 -1.00
C PRO A 58 13.24 22.11 -1.58
N LEU A 59 14.01 22.27 -2.66
CA LEU A 59 14.19 23.52 -3.41
C LEU A 59 12.98 23.94 -4.28
N ARG A 60 12.05 23.03 -4.61
CA ARG A 60 10.77 23.30 -5.28
C ARG A 60 9.62 23.59 -4.30
N ALA A 61 9.82 23.37 -3.00
CA ALA A 61 8.80 23.64 -1.98
C ALA A 61 8.91 25.05 -1.37
N ILE A 62 9.93 25.83 -1.77
CA ILE A 62 10.16 27.19 -1.31
C ILE A 62 9.44 28.11 -2.28
N ASP A 63 8.35 28.72 -1.82
CA ASP A 63 7.65 29.76 -2.56
C ASP A 63 8.50 31.04 -2.67
N VAL A 64 8.29 31.85 -3.69
CA VAL A 64 9.04 33.11 -3.91
C VAL A 64 8.85 34.09 -2.75
N SER A 65 7.73 33.98 -2.02
CA SER A 65 7.45 34.80 -0.83
C SER A 65 8.04 34.24 0.46
N ALA A 66 8.64 33.04 0.45
CA ALA A 66 9.22 32.43 1.63
C ALA A 66 10.47 33.20 2.07
N LEU A 67 10.38 33.86 3.23
CA LEU A 67 11.51 34.54 3.86
C LEU A 67 12.54 33.50 4.30
N LEU A 68 13.60 33.36 3.51
CA LEU A 68 14.76 32.57 3.90
C LEU A 68 15.46 33.31 5.04
N ALA A 69 15.74 32.60 6.14
CA ALA A 69 16.56 33.11 7.23
C ALA A 69 18.03 33.34 6.82
N GLN A 70 18.37 33.08 5.55
CA GLN A 70 19.73 33.21 5.03
C GLN A 70 19.99 34.65 4.60
N SER A 71 21.12 35.16 5.07
CA SER A 71 21.59 36.48 4.73
C SER A 71 22.01 36.55 3.26
N ASP A 72 21.51 37.53 2.51
CA ASP A 72 21.90 37.77 1.13
C ASP A 72 23.41 38.11 1.08
N PRO A 73 24.26 37.28 0.43
CA PRO A 73 25.70 37.48 0.40
C PRO A 73 26.12 38.83 -0.21
N ASP A 74 25.27 39.44 -1.04
CA ASP A 74 25.53 40.73 -1.68
C ASP A 74 24.90 41.92 -0.93
N ALA A 75 24.24 41.68 0.22
CA ALA A 75 23.65 42.72 1.04
C ALA A 75 24.69 43.77 1.46
N ALA A 76 24.26 45.04 1.46
CA ALA A 76 25.10 46.14 1.92
C ALA A 76 25.50 45.91 3.39
N GLY A 77 26.82 45.94 3.67
CA GLY A 77 27.37 45.65 4.98
C GLY A 77 28.01 44.26 5.12
N HIS A 78 27.81 43.37 4.14
CA HIS A 78 28.50 42.08 4.16
C HIS A 78 29.95 42.20 3.70
N PRO A 79 30.90 41.58 4.41
CA PRO A 79 32.28 41.53 3.98
C PRO A 79 32.35 40.87 2.61
N ARG A 80 32.66 41.63 1.57
CA ARG A 80 33.01 41.08 0.26
C ARG A 80 34.40 40.48 0.39
N PRO A 81 34.59 39.15 0.27
CA PRO A 81 35.92 38.60 0.14
C PRO A 81 36.54 39.23 -1.10
N ARG A 82 37.58 40.06 -0.92
CA ARG A 82 38.36 40.54 -2.07
C ARG A 82 38.94 39.28 -2.71
N ALA A 83 38.83 39.18 -4.03
CA ALA A 83 39.33 38.03 -4.79
C ALA A 83 40.73 37.62 -4.28
N PRO A 84 41.05 36.31 -4.23
CA PRO A 84 42.40 35.85 -3.90
C PRO A 84 43.39 36.68 -4.72
N GLY A 85 44.33 37.33 -4.04
CA GLY A 85 45.23 38.30 -4.66
C GLY A 85 46.03 37.67 -5.78
N VAL A 86 45.53 37.75 -7.01
CA VAL A 86 46.35 37.51 -8.19
C VAL A 86 47.22 38.75 -8.33
N ALA A 87 48.50 38.60 -7.98
CA ALA A 87 49.49 39.63 -8.24
C ALA A 87 49.50 39.91 -9.75
N VAL A 88 49.09 41.13 -10.14
CA VAL A 88 49.37 41.64 -11.48
C VAL A 88 50.87 41.88 -11.54
N SER A 89 51.59 41.08 -12.34
CA SER A 89 53.00 41.32 -12.65
C SER A 89 53.10 42.61 -13.47
N ALA A 90 54.02 43.48 -13.06
CA ALA A 90 54.55 44.56 -13.89
C ALA A 90 55.44 43.99 -15.01
#